data_AF-G1UX89-F1
#
_entry.id   AF-G1UX89-F1
#
_cell.length_a   1.000
_cell.length_b   1.000
_cell.length_c   1.000
_cell.angle_alpha   90.00
_cell.angle_beta   90.00
_cell.angle_gamma   90.00
#
_symmetry.space_group_name_H-M   'P 1'
#
loop_
_entity.id
_entity.type
_entity.pdbx_description
1 polymer ?
#
loop_
_entity_poly.entity_id
_entity_poly.type
_entity_poly.pdbx_seq_one_letter_code
_entity_poly.pdbx_strand_id
1 'polypeptide(L)'
;MFSLFTYIALIVGVNYAFAVTPLVQLPNGDLWPPASLIVGFVFVVRDFAQRRVGHHILWAMLAGCVVSWYMATPQLAVASAVAFAVGELGDWALFTFTRKPFSQRILISSLLGAPLDSLVFLLFLGLATPWSIGIMSLSKLAGSFLVFFLVRRRERREAGAEAA
;
A
#
# COMPACT_ATOMS: atom_id res chain seq x y z
N MET A 1 -13.94 -14.63 -1.40
CA MET A 1 -14.86 -13.47 -1.33
C MET A 1 -14.52 -12.50 -0.21
N PHE A 2 -14.41 -12.94 1.05
CA PHE A 2 -14.07 -12.06 2.19
C PHE A 2 -12.87 -11.13 1.93
N SER A 3 -11.76 -11.66 1.40
CA SER A 3 -10.55 -10.87 1.10
C SER A 3 -10.75 -9.73 0.08
N LEU A 4 -11.67 -9.87 -0.88
CA LEU A 4 -11.95 -8.80 -1.85
C LEU A 4 -12.74 -7.67 -1.19
N PHE A 5 -13.77 -8.01 -0.40
CA PHE A 5 -14.55 -7.01 0.35
C PHE A 5 -13.69 -6.25 1.34
N THR A 6 -12.82 -6.95 2.08
CA THR A 6 -11.85 -6.30 2.98
C THR A 6 -10.97 -5.33 2.20
N TYR A 7 -10.48 -5.73 1.02
CA TYR A 7 -9.61 -4.86 0.24
C TYR A 7 -10.32 -3.61 -0.31
N ILE A 8 -11.54 -3.76 -0.83
CA ILE A 8 -12.38 -2.63 -1.26
C ILE A 8 -12.61 -1.67 -0.09
N ALA A 9 -12.97 -2.20 1.09
CA ALA A 9 -13.20 -1.40 2.29
C ALA A 9 -11.92 -0.67 2.74
N LEU A 10 -10.74 -1.26 2.57
CA LEU A 10 -9.46 -0.60 2.87
C LEU A 10 -9.15 0.53 1.90
N ILE A 11 -9.38 0.34 0.59
CA ILE A 11 -9.21 1.42 -0.40
C ILE A 11 -10.09 2.61 -0.05
N VAL A 12 -11.37 2.35 0.20
CA VAL A 12 -12.34 3.36 0.61
C VAL A 12 -11.92 4.02 1.91
N GLY A 13 -11.55 3.24 2.93
CA GLY A 13 -11.15 3.74 4.24
C GLY A 13 -9.89 4.60 4.19
N VAL A 14 -8.90 4.25 3.36
CA VAL A 14 -7.68 5.03 3.15
C VAL A 14 -7.98 6.34 2.45
N ASN A 15 -8.79 6.32 1.39
CA ASN A 15 -9.15 7.55 0.67
C ASN A 15 -9.99 8.48 1.54
N TYR A 16 -10.91 7.93 2.33
CA TYR A 16 -11.61 8.67 3.36
C TYR A 16 -10.65 9.27 4.38
N ALA A 17 -9.67 8.50 4.87
CA ALA A 17 -8.65 9.00 5.80
C ALA A 17 -7.84 10.15 5.19
N PHE A 18 -7.44 10.08 3.92
CA PHE A 18 -6.78 11.18 3.22
C PHE A 18 -7.69 12.41 3.07
N ALA A 19 -9.00 12.21 2.87
CA ALA A 19 -9.95 13.30 2.70
C ALA A 19 -10.22 14.06 4.01
N VAL A 20 -10.25 13.37 5.15
CA VAL A 20 -10.58 13.99 6.46
C VAL A 20 -9.37 14.39 7.29
N THR A 21 -8.19 13.79 7.02
CA THR A 21 -6.98 14.07 7.80
C THR A 21 -6.25 15.28 7.23
N PRO A 22 -6.05 16.36 8.00
CA PRO A 22 -5.31 17.51 7.53
C PRO A 22 -3.84 17.17 7.27
N LEU A 23 -3.24 17.88 6.32
CA LEU A 23 -1.81 17.81 6.06
C LEU A 23 -1.05 18.47 7.21
N VAL A 24 0.04 17.82 7.63
CA VAL A 24 0.92 18.34 8.67
C VAL A 24 2.13 18.98 8.01
N GLN A 25 2.47 20.20 8.44
CA GLN A 25 3.69 20.86 7.99
C GLN A 25 4.89 20.24 8.70
N LEU A 26 5.87 19.85 7.90
CA LEU A 26 7.17 19.37 8.35
C LEU A 26 8.09 20.55 8.70
N PRO A 27 9.18 20.32 9.47
CA PRO A 27 10.12 21.38 9.85
C PRO A 27 10.75 22.14 8.67
N ASN A 28 10.75 21.56 7.47
CA ASN A 28 11.29 22.15 6.25
C ASN A 28 10.22 22.87 5.39
N GLY A 29 8.97 22.95 5.86
CA GLY A 29 7.85 23.60 5.17
C GLY A 29 7.04 22.67 4.25
N ASP A 30 7.47 21.42 4.05
CA ASP A 30 6.73 20.47 3.22
C ASP A 30 5.47 19.96 3.91
N LEU A 31 4.47 19.62 3.11
CA LEU A 31 3.22 19.03 3.60
C LEU A 31 3.30 17.50 3.57
N TRP A 32 3.02 16.88 4.71
CA TRP A 32 2.99 15.44 4.85
C TRP A 32 1.58 14.97 5.25
N PRO A 33 1.01 13.97 4.55
CA PRO A 33 -0.27 13.38 4.93
C PRO A 33 -0.09 12.27 5.98
N PRO A 34 -0.57 12.44 7.23
CA PRO A 34 -0.40 11.45 8.30
C PRO A 34 -1.09 10.11 8.02
N ALA A 35 -2.16 10.13 7.22
CA ALA A 35 -2.85 8.92 6.75
C ALA A 35 -1.91 7.93 6.03
N SER A 36 -0.75 8.39 5.52
CA SER A 36 0.28 7.53 4.91
C SER A 36 0.83 6.44 5.84
N LEU A 37 0.78 6.61 7.16
CA LEU A 37 1.15 5.57 8.13
C LEU A 37 0.24 4.34 8.04
N ILE A 38 -1.05 4.55 7.74
CA ILE A 38 -2.04 3.46 7.62
C ILE A 38 -1.84 2.72 6.29
N VAL A 39 -1.46 3.45 5.24
CA VAL A 39 -1.25 2.88 3.89
C VAL A 39 -0.20 1.77 3.89
N GLY A 40 0.83 1.87 4.74
CA GLY A 40 1.83 0.80 4.91
C GLY A 40 1.23 -0.56 5.26
N PHE A 41 0.24 -0.58 6.15
CA PHE A 41 -0.47 -1.82 6.51
C PHE A 41 -1.38 -2.30 5.38
N VAL A 42 -1.97 -1.37 4.62
CA VAL A 42 -2.86 -1.68 3.50
C VAL A 42 -2.12 -2.40 2.38
N PHE A 43 -0.87 -2.03 2.08
CA PHE A 43 -0.03 -2.79 1.14
C PHE A 43 0.15 -4.24 1.57
N VAL A 44 0.37 -4.50 2.84
CA VAL A 44 0.55 -5.87 3.30
C VAL A 44 -0.76 -6.65 3.24
N VAL A 45 -1.90 -6.02 3.60
CA VAL A 45 -3.21 -6.68 3.44
C VAL A 45 -3.51 -6.96 1.96
N ARG A 46 -3.12 -6.06 1.05
CA ARG A 46 -3.17 -6.28 -0.40
C ARG A 46 -2.35 -7.51 -0.78
N ASP A 47 -1.09 -7.62 -0.34
CA ASP A 47 -0.24 -8.79 -0.61
C ASP A 47 -0.90 -10.11 -0.17
N PHE A 48 -1.52 -10.12 1.02
CA PHE A 48 -2.28 -11.28 1.50
C PHE A 48 -3.51 -11.58 0.65
N ALA A 49 -4.27 -10.55 0.26
CA ALA A 49 -5.46 -10.70 -0.56
C ALA A 49 -5.07 -11.22 -1.95
N GLN A 50 -4.04 -10.65 -2.56
CA GLN A 50 -3.52 -11.05 -3.87
C GLN A 50 -3.02 -12.50 -3.87
N ARG A 51 -2.34 -12.95 -2.80
CA ARG A 51 -1.97 -14.37 -2.65
C ARG A 51 -3.18 -15.30 -2.65
N ARG A 52 -4.33 -14.86 -2.15
CA ARG A 52 -5.56 -15.68 -2.07
C ARG A 52 -6.43 -15.61 -3.32
N VAL A 53 -6.51 -14.44 -3.96
CA VAL A 53 -7.47 -14.17 -5.05
C VAL A 53 -6.81 -13.99 -6.42
N GLY A 54 -5.48 -13.92 -6.49
CA GLY A 54 -4.74 -13.73 -7.74
C GLY A 54 -5.11 -12.43 -8.45
N HIS A 55 -5.29 -12.49 -9.78
CA HIS A 55 -5.57 -11.33 -10.63
C HIS A 55 -6.92 -10.65 -10.34
N HIS A 56 -7.84 -11.31 -9.63
CA HIS A 56 -9.15 -10.74 -9.32
C HIS A 56 -9.06 -9.52 -8.37
N ILE A 57 -7.90 -9.32 -7.73
CA ILE A 57 -7.61 -8.15 -6.91
C ILE A 57 -7.74 -6.83 -7.70
N LEU A 58 -7.45 -6.86 -9.01
CA LEU A 58 -7.54 -5.70 -9.90
C LEU A 58 -8.99 -5.19 -10.02
N TRP A 59 -9.98 -6.11 -10.05
CA TRP A 59 -11.39 -5.74 -10.06
C TRP A 59 -11.85 -5.11 -8.75
N ALA A 60 -11.32 -5.61 -7.62
CA ALA A 60 -11.57 -5.01 -6.31
C ALA A 60 -10.95 -3.61 -6.23
N MET A 61 -9.75 -3.41 -6.77
CA MET A 61 -9.12 -2.09 -6.86
C MET A 61 -9.97 -1.11 -7.68
N LEU A 62 -10.41 -1.52 -8.87
CA LEU A 62 -11.29 -0.69 -9.70
C LEU A 62 -12.59 -0.32 -8.99
N ALA A 63 -13.26 -1.28 -8.35
CA ALA A 63 -14.47 -1.02 -7.58
C ALA A 63 -14.22 -0.04 -6.43
N GLY A 64 -13.13 -0.22 -5.67
CA GLY A 64 -12.74 0.69 -4.59
C GLY A 64 -12.47 2.11 -5.09
N CYS A 65 -11.79 2.27 -6.22
CA CYS A 65 -11.54 3.57 -6.85
C CYS A 65 -12.85 4.25 -7.30
N VAL A 66 -13.78 3.50 -7.90
CA VAL A 66 -15.10 4.04 -8.30
C VAL A 66 -15.88 4.55 -7.10
N VAL A 67 -15.90 3.79 -6.00
CA VAL A 67 -16.56 4.25 -4.76
C VAL A 67 -15.83 5.48 -4.19
N SER A 68 -14.51 5.49 -4.24
CA SER A 68 -13.68 6.59 -3.74
C SER A 68 -13.88 7.90 -4.48
N TRP A 69 -14.30 7.86 -5.75
CA TRP A 69 -14.63 9.03 -6.55
C TRP A 69 -15.72 9.90 -5.93
N TYR A 70 -16.68 9.30 -5.24
CA TYR A 70 -17.82 10.02 -4.66
C TYR A 70 -17.55 10.62 -3.27
N MET A 71 -16.40 10.31 -2.67
CA MET A 71 -16.05 10.72 -1.30
C MET A 71 -14.84 11.66 -1.23
N ALA A 72 -13.98 11.64 -2.25
CA ALA A 72 -12.76 12.44 -2.31
C ALA A 72 -12.89 13.57 -3.33
N THR A 73 -12.02 14.57 -3.24
CA THR A 73 -11.88 15.55 -4.32
C THR A 73 -11.39 14.86 -5.60
N PRO A 74 -11.74 15.34 -6.80
CA PRO A 74 -11.30 14.71 -8.05
C PRO A 74 -9.79 14.53 -8.13
N GLN A 75 -9.02 15.51 -7.64
CA GLN A 75 -7.56 15.44 -7.60
C GLN A 75 -7.06 14.30 -6.69
N LEU A 76 -7.62 14.15 -5.49
CA LEU A 76 -7.26 13.07 -4.57
C LEU A 76 -7.68 11.71 -5.12
N ALA A 77 -8.88 11.60 -5.69
CA ALA A 77 -9.38 10.36 -6.28
C ALA A 77 -8.49 9.88 -7.43
N VAL A 78 -8.09 10.78 -8.34
CA VAL A 78 -7.17 10.45 -9.44
C VAL A 78 -5.78 10.07 -8.90
N ALA A 79 -5.24 10.84 -7.95
CA ALA A 79 -3.94 10.56 -7.35
C ALA A 79 -3.89 9.15 -6.74
N SER A 80 -4.89 8.81 -5.92
CA SER A 80 -5.03 7.48 -5.32
C SER A 80 -5.24 6.38 -6.36
N ALA A 81 -6.09 6.59 -7.35
CA ALA A 81 -6.40 5.58 -8.36
C ALA A 81 -5.16 5.21 -9.18
N VAL A 82 -4.36 6.20 -9.60
CA VAL A 82 -3.12 5.96 -10.35
C VAL A 82 -2.07 5.30 -9.46
N ALA A 83 -1.91 5.77 -8.22
CA ALA A 83 -0.95 5.18 -7.27
C ALA A 83 -1.28 3.72 -6.95
N PHE A 84 -2.56 3.42 -6.67
CA PHE A 84 -3.03 2.06 -6.46
C PHE A 84 -2.88 1.19 -7.71
N ALA A 85 -3.22 1.70 -8.91
CA ALA A 85 -3.05 0.93 -10.14
C ALA A 85 -1.60 0.54 -10.38
N VAL A 86 -0.65 1.48 -10.22
CA VAL A 86 0.79 1.21 -10.38
C VAL A 86 1.27 0.20 -9.34
N GLY A 87 0.90 0.37 -8.07
CA GLY A 87 1.27 -0.55 -7.00
C GLY A 87 0.70 -1.95 -7.18
N GLU A 88 -0.58 -2.05 -7.56
CA GLU A 88 -1.28 -3.32 -7.79
C GLU A 88 -0.68 -4.09 -8.96
N LEU A 89 -0.35 -3.41 -10.07
CA LEU A 89 0.29 -4.03 -11.22
C LEU A 89 1.70 -4.52 -10.89
N GLY A 90 2.46 -3.73 -10.13
CA GLY A 90 3.79 -4.10 -9.65
C GLY A 90 3.76 -5.35 -8.77
N ASP A 91 2.85 -5.39 -7.80
CA ASP A 91 2.67 -6.55 -6.94
C ASP A 91 2.13 -7.74 -7.72
N TRP A 92 1.15 -7.54 -8.59
CA TRP A 92 0.64 -8.58 -9.47
C TRP A 92 1.76 -9.23 -10.26
N ALA A 93 2.64 -8.45 -10.87
CA ALA A 93 3.82 -8.95 -11.56
C ALA A 93 4.77 -9.70 -10.60
N LEU A 94 5.09 -9.11 -9.45
CA LEU A 94 5.98 -9.72 -8.45
C LEU A 94 5.47 -11.09 -8.00
N PHE A 95 4.18 -11.21 -7.64
CA PHE A 95 3.62 -12.46 -7.13
C PHE A 95 3.34 -13.49 -8.21
N THR A 96 3.05 -13.05 -9.44
CA THR A 96 2.79 -13.95 -10.58
C THR A 96 4.08 -14.57 -11.09
N PHE A 97 5.15 -13.77 -11.22
CA PHE A 97 6.39 -14.23 -11.87
C PHE A 97 7.45 -14.74 -10.89
N THR A 98 7.41 -14.34 -9.61
CA THR A 98 8.41 -14.80 -8.64
C THR A 98 7.92 -15.98 -7.80
N ARG A 99 8.84 -16.91 -7.49
CA ARG A 99 8.60 -18.04 -6.57
C ARG A 99 9.24 -17.87 -5.19
N LYS A 100 9.53 -16.62 -4.79
CA LYS A 100 10.18 -16.34 -3.49
C LYS A 100 9.25 -16.68 -2.30
N PRO A 101 9.80 -16.89 -1.08
CA PRO A 101 9.01 -16.97 0.14
C PRO A 101 8.11 -15.75 0.31
N PHE A 102 6.97 -15.92 0.99
CA PHE A 102 5.97 -14.87 1.08
C PHE A 102 6.48 -13.64 1.84
N SER A 103 7.25 -13.83 2.92
CA SER A 103 7.91 -12.70 3.61
C SER A 103 8.81 -11.88 2.68
N GLN A 104 9.57 -12.51 1.78
CA GLN A 104 10.41 -11.79 0.83
C GLN A 104 9.60 -11.02 -0.21
N ARG A 105 8.45 -11.55 -0.64
CA ARG A 105 7.56 -10.84 -1.55
C ARG A 105 6.98 -9.59 -0.90
N ILE A 106 6.51 -9.69 0.35
CA ILE A 106 6.05 -8.51 1.12
C ILE A 106 7.15 -7.45 1.20
N LEU A 107 8.38 -7.87 1.49
CA LEU A 107 9.51 -6.95 1.60
C LEU A 107 9.79 -6.23 0.28
N ILE A 108 9.86 -6.97 -0.83
CA ILE A 108 10.14 -6.41 -2.16
C ILE A 108 8.99 -5.52 -2.63
N SER A 109 7.74 -5.99 -2.46
CA SER A 109 6.52 -5.21 -2.74
C SER A 109 6.57 -3.89 -1.98
N SER A 110 6.84 -3.92 -0.67
CA SER A 110 6.88 -2.72 0.15
C SER A 110 8.00 -1.77 -0.24
N LEU A 111 9.21 -2.29 -0.47
CA LEU A 111 10.39 -1.48 -0.81
C LEU A 111 10.26 -0.77 -2.15
N LEU A 112 9.55 -1.36 -3.11
CA LEU A 112 9.32 -0.76 -4.43
C LEU A 112 8.02 0.05 -4.44
N GLY A 113 6.96 -0.52 -3.88
CA GLY A 113 5.61 0.03 -3.87
C GLY A 113 5.50 1.30 -3.03
N ALA A 114 6.11 1.37 -1.85
CA ALA A 114 5.98 2.56 -1.00
C ALA A 114 6.61 3.83 -1.62
N PRO A 115 7.83 3.78 -2.20
CA PRO A 115 8.39 4.92 -2.94
C PRO A 115 7.60 5.26 -4.19
N LEU A 116 7.21 4.28 -5.00
CA LEU A 116 6.46 4.51 -6.24
C LEU A 116 5.09 5.11 -5.96
N ASP A 117 4.35 4.56 -4.99
CA ASP A 117 3.04 5.06 -4.59
C ASP A 117 3.15 6.48 -4.02
N SER A 118 4.14 6.76 -3.17
CA SER A 118 4.36 8.11 -2.61
C SER A 118 4.72 9.12 -3.70
N LEU A 119 5.59 8.75 -4.64
CA LEU A 119 5.96 9.58 -5.77
C LEU A 119 4.75 9.92 -6.63
N VAL A 120 4.02 8.91 -7.10
CA VAL A 120 2.84 9.09 -7.97
C VAL A 120 1.77 9.90 -7.26
N PHE A 121 1.45 9.55 -6.00
CA PHE A 121 0.42 10.23 -5.24
C PHE A 121 0.74 11.71 -5.01
N LEU A 122 1.94 12.03 -4.52
CA LEU A 122 2.34 13.41 -4.25
C LEU A 122 2.51 14.24 -5.53
N LEU A 123 2.93 13.62 -6.64
CA LEU A 123 3.02 14.29 -7.94
C LEU A 123 1.66 14.82 -8.38
N PHE A 124 0.62 13.99 -8.30
CA PHE A 124 -0.74 14.38 -8.65
C PHE A 124 -1.36 15.39 -7.67
N LEU A 125 -0.93 15.39 -6.41
CA LEU A 125 -1.32 16.41 -5.44
C LEU A 125 -0.55 17.73 -5.60
N GLY A 126 0.50 17.78 -6.42
CA GLY A 126 1.36 18.97 -6.55
C GLY A 126 2.24 19.21 -5.31
N LEU A 127 2.50 18.17 -4.51
CA LEU A 127 3.25 18.23 -3.25
C LEU A 127 4.57 17.43 -3.30
N ALA A 128 4.98 16.98 -4.50
CA ALA A 128 6.15 16.15 -4.68
C ALA A 128 7.46 16.94 -4.51
N THR A 129 8.15 16.69 -3.42
CA THR A 129 9.54 17.09 -3.17
C THR A 129 10.32 15.84 -2.80
N PRO A 130 11.66 15.81 -2.96
CA PRO A 130 12.47 14.67 -2.52
C PRO A 130 12.24 14.31 -1.04
N TRP A 131 11.97 15.31 -0.21
CA TRP A 131 11.75 15.14 1.22
C TRP A 131 10.34 14.64 1.56
N SER A 132 9.28 15.19 0.95
CA SER A 132 7.91 14.72 1.14
C SER A 132 7.73 13.28 0.66
N ILE A 133 8.34 12.94 -0.49
CA ILE A 133 8.40 11.56 -1.01
C ILE A 133 9.12 10.66 -0.02
N GLY A 134 10.29 11.07 0.47
CA GLY A 134 11.07 10.30 1.44
C GLY A 134 10.28 9.99 2.71
N ILE A 135 9.68 11.00 3.34
CA ILE A 135 8.93 10.83 4.60
C ILE A 135 7.66 10.02 4.40
N MET A 136 6.91 10.26 3.32
CA MET A 136 5.70 9.48 3.04
C MET A 136 6.05 8.00 2.76
N SER A 137 7.15 7.75 2.06
CA SER A 137 7.65 6.39 1.80
C SER A 137 8.07 5.70 3.09
N LEU A 138 8.84 6.37 3.94
CA LEU A 138 9.26 5.84 5.25
C LEU A 138 8.06 5.54 6.16
N SER A 139 7.04 6.40 6.15
CA SER A 139 5.80 6.22 6.90
C SER A 139 5.08 4.93 6.51
N LYS A 140 4.99 4.63 5.21
CA LYS A 140 4.42 3.38 4.69
C LYS A 140 5.30 2.18 5.00
N LEU A 141 6.62 2.31 4.81
CA LEU A 141 7.57 1.23 5.08
C LEU A 141 7.60 0.83 6.56
N ALA A 142 7.41 1.76 7.48
CA ALA A 142 7.37 1.45 8.91
C ALA A 142 6.25 0.44 9.23
N GLY A 143 5.04 0.67 8.70
CA GLY A 143 3.91 -0.24 8.86
C GLY A 143 4.15 -1.61 8.23
N SER A 144 4.69 -1.63 7.00
CA SER A 144 4.90 -2.90 6.29
C SER A 144 6.07 -3.73 6.83
N PHE A 145 7.15 -3.08 7.29
CA PHE A 145 8.28 -3.76 7.93
C PHE A 145 7.88 -4.45 9.23
N LEU A 146 7.00 -3.83 10.03
CA LEU A 146 6.46 -4.48 11.22
C LEU A 146 5.82 -5.82 10.86
N VAL A 147 4.95 -5.85 9.85
CA VAL A 147 4.28 -7.08 9.44
C VAL A 147 5.26 -8.07 8.80
N PHE A 148 6.21 -7.60 7.98
CA PHE A 148 7.27 -8.44 7.42
C PHE A 148 8.03 -9.20 8.52
N PHE A 149 8.45 -8.52 9.59
CA PHE A 149 9.18 -9.17 10.69
C PHE A 149 8.32 -10.23 11.39
N LEU A 150 7.02 -9.99 11.57
CA LEU A 150 6.10 -10.97 12.15
C LEU A 150 5.98 -12.22 11.27
N VAL A 151 5.78 -12.03 9.96
CA VAL A 151 5.66 -13.14 8.99
C VAL A 151 6.96 -13.92 8.89
N ARG A 152 8.11 -13.24 8.80
CA ARG A 152 9.43 -13.88 8.72
C ARG A 152 9.76 -14.69 9.97
N ARG A 153 9.39 -14.20 11.16
CA ARG A 153 9.56 -14.96 12.41
C ARG A 153 8.75 -16.25 12.40
N ARG A 154 7.53 -16.20 11.86
CA ARG A 154 6.67 -17.38 11.74
C ARG A 154 7.24 -18.41 10.76
N GLU A 155 7.61 -17.99 9.55
CA GLU A 155 8.21 -18.88 8.54
C GLU A 155 9.47 -19.59 9.08
N ARG A 156 10.31 -18.88 9.86
CA ARG A 156 11.49 -19.47 10.50
C ARG A 156 11.17 -20.49 11.59
N ARG A 157 10.10 -20.27 12.36
CA ARG A 157 9.66 -21.22 13.40
C ARG A 157 9.11 -22.50 12.79
N GLU A 158 8.31 -22.38 11.73
CA GLU A 158 7.75 -23.52 11.00
C GLU A 158 8.88 -24.37 10.39
N ALA A 159 9.86 -23.74 9.71
CA ALA A 159 11.01 -24.45 9.15
C ALA A 159 11.90 -25.11 10.23
N GLY A 160 12.03 -24.52 11.41
CA GLY A 160 12.78 -25.10 12.52
C GLY A 160 12.06 -26.28 13.20
N ALA A 161 10.72 -26.27 13.21
CA ALA A 161 9.91 -27.37 13.74
C ALA A 161 9.87 -28.58 12.79
N GLU A 162 9.93 -28.36 11.47
CA GLU A 162 10.02 -29.44 10.48
C GLU A 162 11.40 -30.12 10.45
N ALA A 163 12.44 -29.44 10.93
CA ALA A 163 13.80 -29.94 10.97
C ALA A 163 14.17 -30.68 12.28
N ALA A 164 13.27 -30.71 13.26
CA ALA A 164 13.44 -31.35 14.58
C ALA A 164 12.67 -32.67 14.66
#